data_AF-A0A1X7SKV7-F1
#
_entry.id   AF-A0A1X7SKV7-F1
#
_cell.length_a   1.000
_cell.length_b   1.000
_cell.length_c   1.000
_cell.angle_alpha   90.00
_cell.angle_beta   90.00
_cell.angle_gamma   90.00
#
_symmetry.space_group_name_H-M   'P 1'
#
loop_
_entity.id
_entity.type
_entity.pdbx_description
1 polymer ?
#
loop_
_entity_poly.entity_id
_entity_poly.type
_entity_poly.pdbx_seq_one_letter_code
_entity_poly.pdbx_strand_id
1 'polypeptide(L)'
;MNQKPAATLIRNTYDDPASQILQHYSDRVSQVSLTDSCIQLLYTEGLITEDTQRKIERCGGSLSDTLRELMIAVSDDHSKLRSLGNILMELEETKPLAQDIIKDCDKWFSNSDDASTTTGSPHPSVTVPVPSDIVDTPNHNATKSMTYFCYKCISFVILVLSFIFYYFSFFNFLLLSMCISSIILLFLFKLFMNKSEPDLSVAPIQSVRPVTSSTSTDNHLPAASANTTVSADKFFFNSAYKPFFNEIRGSFGSLRVKLVPLLTQSIPSAAELKSFLQLSF
;
A
#
# COMPACT_ATOMS: atom_id res chain seq x y z
N MET A 1 39.14 -5.78 19.98
CA MET A 1 38.06 -4.85 19.59
C MET A 1 38.11 -3.66 20.54
N ASN A 2 38.26 -2.45 20.01
CA ASN A 2 38.40 -1.23 20.79
C ASN A 2 37.00 -0.81 21.30
N GLN A 3 36.63 -1.17 22.54
CA GLN A 3 35.32 -0.86 23.13
C GLN A 3 35.12 0.63 23.47
N LYS A 4 36.19 1.44 23.39
CA LYS A 4 36.17 2.84 23.81
C LYS A 4 35.17 3.72 23.02
N PRO A 5 35.11 3.68 21.67
CA PRO A 5 34.24 4.60 20.92
C PRO A 5 32.74 4.33 21.13
N ALA A 6 32.35 3.05 21.20
CA ALA A 6 30.95 2.68 21.41
C ALA A 6 30.46 3.02 22.83
N ALA A 7 31.31 2.81 23.85
CA ALA A 7 30.98 3.17 25.22
C ALA A 7 30.85 4.69 25.41
N THR A 8 31.69 5.50 24.74
CA THR A 8 31.57 6.96 24.76
C THR A 8 30.32 7.44 24.02
N LEU A 9 29.96 6.84 22.89
CA LEU A 9 28.75 7.19 22.14
C LEU A 9 27.49 6.90 22.96
N ILE A 10 27.42 5.73 23.61
CA ILE A 10 26.30 5.39 24.50
C ILE A 10 26.25 6.37 25.67
N ARG A 11 27.38 6.65 26.33
CA ARG A 11 27.40 7.60 27.45
C ARG A 11 26.92 9.00 27.02
N ASN A 12 27.38 9.50 25.88
CA ASN A 12 26.97 10.82 25.39
C ASN A 12 25.49 10.89 24.99
N THR A 13 24.90 9.80 24.48
CA THR A 13 23.47 9.77 24.14
C THR A 13 22.57 9.80 25.38
N TYR A 14 22.93 9.12 26.48
CA TYR A 14 22.11 9.07 27.69
C TYR A 14 22.39 10.22 28.66
N ASP A 15 23.59 10.80 28.61
CA ASP A 15 23.93 12.02 29.37
C ASP A 15 23.33 13.29 28.71
N ASP A 16 22.80 13.19 27.49
CA ASP A 16 22.17 14.30 26.78
C ASP A 16 20.88 14.78 27.50
N PRO A 17 20.67 16.10 27.67
CA PRO A 17 19.51 16.59 28.40
C PRO A 17 18.16 16.23 27.77
N ALA A 18 18.06 16.20 26.43
CA ALA A 18 16.81 15.85 25.77
C ALA A 18 16.53 14.35 25.91
N SER A 19 17.57 13.51 25.84
CA SER A 19 17.48 12.09 26.18
C SER A 19 17.09 11.85 27.63
N GLN A 20 17.60 12.63 28.59
CA GLN A 20 17.23 12.50 30.00
C GLN A 20 15.74 12.78 30.24
N ILE A 21 15.18 13.78 29.56
CA ILE A 21 13.75 14.05 29.60
C ILE A 21 12.98 12.86 29.01
N LEU A 22 13.36 12.37 27.82
CA LEU A 22 12.69 11.22 27.21
C LEU A 22 12.82 9.96 28.09
N GLN A 23 13.97 9.76 28.73
CA GLN A 23 14.23 8.66 29.65
C GLN A 23 13.36 8.74 30.90
N HIS A 24 13.08 9.94 31.42
CA HIS A 24 12.14 10.11 32.53
C HIS A 24 10.74 9.59 32.19
N TYR A 25 10.32 9.78 30.94
CA TYR A 25 9.01 9.37 30.44
C TYR A 25 9.00 7.98 29.78
N SER A 26 10.11 7.23 29.79
CA SER A 26 10.25 5.99 28.99
C SER A 26 9.19 4.94 29.28
N ASP A 27 8.83 4.76 30.54
CA ASP A 27 7.84 3.75 30.95
C ASP A 27 6.45 4.10 30.42
N ARG A 28 6.11 5.39 30.39
CA ARG A 28 4.84 5.89 29.87
C ARG A 28 4.83 5.87 28.34
N VAL A 29 5.93 6.27 27.70
CA VAL A 29 6.09 6.29 26.23
C VAL A 29 6.08 4.89 25.64
N SER A 30 6.73 3.92 26.30
CA SER A 30 6.78 2.52 25.84
C SER A 30 5.43 1.80 25.86
N GLN A 31 4.48 2.30 26.65
CA GLN A 31 3.11 1.77 26.73
C GLN A 31 2.17 2.40 25.69
N VAL A 32 2.63 3.42 24.96
CA VAL A 32 1.82 4.08 23.94
C VAL A 32 1.71 3.18 22.71
N SER A 33 0.47 2.99 22.27
CA SER A 33 0.16 2.39 20.98
C SER A 33 -0.18 3.50 19.98
N LEU A 34 0.66 3.64 18.96
CA LEU A 34 0.48 4.65 17.92
C LEU A 34 -0.51 4.19 16.85
N THR A 35 -1.28 5.15 16.33
CA THR A 35 -2.04 4.96 15.08
C THR A 35 -1.11 5.06 13.87
N ASP A 36 -1.52 4.50 12.73
CA ASP A 36 -0.77 4.57 11.48
C ASP A 36 -0.38 6.01 11.09
N SER A 37 -1.26 6.97 11.35
CA SER A 37 -1.00 8.39 11.13
C SER A 37 0.15 8.90 12.01
N CYS A 38 0.21 8.52 13.27
CA CYS A 38 1.29 8.93 14.18
C CYS A 38 2.63 8.27 13.81
N ILE A 39 2.58 7.00 13.38
CA ILE A 39 3.78 6.29 12.89
C ILE A 39 4.33 7.01 11.64
N GLN A 40 3.47 7.41 10.71
CA GLN A 40 3.87 8.17 9.54
C GLN A 40 4.50 9.51 9.93
N LEU A 41 3.93 10.21 10.92
CA LEU A 41 4.49 11.48 11.42
C LEU A 41 5.89 11.28 12.04
N LEU A 42 6.09 10.21 12.81
CA LEU A 42 7.43 9.88 13.35
C LEU A 42 8.46 9.69 12.23
N TYR A 43 8.07 9.05 11.13
CA TYR A 43 8.94 8.87 9.98
C TYR A 43 9.23 10.20 9.27
N THR A 44 8.21 11.03 9.03
CA THR A 44 8.38 12.31 8.33
C THR A 44 9.20 13.32 9.14
N GLU A 45 9.05 13.32 10.46
CA GLU A 45 9.84 14.15 11.39
C GLU A 45 11.26 13.61 11.60
N GLY A 46 11.61 12.44 11.02
CA GLY A 46 12.94 11.85 11.15
C GLY A 46 13.27 11.38 12.57
N LEU A 47 12.25 11.03 13.35
CA LEU A 47 12.37 10.38 14.65
C LEU A 47 12.67 8.88 14.51
N ILE A 48 12.19 8.27 13.42
CA ILE A 48 12.41 6.85 13.12
C ILE A 48 12.82 6.65 11.66
N THR A 49 13.50 5.53 11.38
CA THR A 49 13.84 5.11 10.01
C THR A 49 12.71 4.29 9.37
N GLU A 50 12.76 4.11 8.05
CA GLU A 50 11.80 3.27 7.31
C GLU A 50 11.76 1.81 7.83
N ASP A 51 12.92 1.25 8.18
CA ASP A 51 13.00 -0.10 8.78
C ASP A 51 12.28 -0.15 10.13
N THR A 52 12.42 0.91 10.93
CA THR A 52 11.81 1.02 12.25
C THR A 52 10.30 1.22 12.15
N GLN A 53 9.83 2.03 11.19
CA GLN A 53 8.42 2.18 10.86
C GLN A 53 7.78 0.81 10.57
N ARG A 54 8.37 0.03 9.65
CA ARG A 54 7.86 -1.32 9.31
C ARG A 54 7.84 -2.26 10.52
N LYS A 55 8.73 -2.08 11.49
CA LYS A 55 8.76 -2.86 12.74
C LYS A 55 7.59 -2.46 13.65
N ILE A 56 7.36 -1.16 13.84
CA ILE A 56 6.26 -0.64 14.67
C ILE A 56 4.89 -1.06 14.10
N GLU A 57 4.70 -0.94 12.78
CA GLU A 57 3.47 -1.36 12.09
C GLU A 57 3.19 -2.86 12.29
N ARG A 58 4.23 -3.70 12.20
CA ARG A 58 4.10 -5.15 12.48
C ARG A 58 3.78 -5.46 13.94
N CYS A 59 4.20 -4.60 14.86
CA CYS A 59 3.98 -4.74 16.29
C CYS A 59 2.72 -4.00 16.77
N GLY A 60 1.82 -3.61 15.86
CA GLY A 60 0.55 -2.99 16.22
C GLY A 60 0.68 -1.58 16.82
N GLY A 61 1.73 -0.84 16.46
CA GLY A 61 1.92 0.54 16.90
C GLY A 61 2.71 0.72 18.20
N SER A 62 3.22 -0.36 18.80
CA SER A 62 4.00 -0.28 20.05
C SER A 62 5.32 0.47 19.87
N LEU A 63 5.61 1.41 20.77
CA LEU A 63 6.88 2.15 20.83
C LEU A 63 7.93 1.51 21.74
N SER A 64 7.62 0.41 22.45
CA SER A 64 8.54 -0.24 23.40
C SER A 64 9.92 -0.53 22.78
N ASP A 65 9.90 -1.03 21.55
CA ASP A 65 11.04 -1.49 20.79
C ASP A 65 11.76 -0.39 20.02
N THR A 66 11.26 0.85 20.12
CA THR A 66 11.68 2.03 19.36
C THR A 66 12.26 3.11 20.26
N LEU A 67 12.14 2.95 21.58
CA LEU A 67 12.61 3.93 22.55
C LEU A 67 14.09 4.26 22.37
N ARG A 68 14.92 3.26 22.04
CA ARG A 68 16.35 3.46 21.83
C ARG A 68 16.64 4.35 20.62
N GLU A 69 15.94 4.12 19.52
CA GLU A 69 16.03 4.87 18.29
C GLU A 69 15.55 6.31 18.50
N LEU A 70 14.47 6.50 19.27
CA LEU A 70 13.99 7.82 19.66
C LEU A 70 15.02 8.57 20.51
N MET A 71 15.66 7.91 21.48
CA MET A 71 16.72 8.53 22.27
C MET A 71 17.91 8.97 21.42
N ILE A 72 18.31 8.16 20.44
CA ILE A 72 19.39 8.54 19.51
C ILE A 72 18.95 9.78 18.70
N ALA A 73 17.77 9.71 18.08
CA ALA A 73 17.25 10.81 17.25
C ALA A 73 17.11 12.12 18.03
N VAL A 74 16.61 12.05 19.27
CA VAL A 74 16.45 13.19 20.17
C VAL A 74 17.80 13.73 20.66
N SER A 75 18.77 12.86 20.94
CA SER A 75 20.13 13.31 21.32
C SER A 75 20.87 14.00 20.18
N ASP A 76 20.59 13.59 18.94
CA ASP A 76 21.20 14.20 17.75
C ASP A 76 20.53 15.54 17.39
N ASP A 77 19.22 15.66 17.64
CA ASP A 77 18.44 16.86 17.37
C ASP A 77 17.36 17.05 18.43
N HIS A 78 17.66 17.97 19.33
CA HIS A 78 16.83 18.35 20.47
C HIS A 78 15.42 18.81 20.10
N SER A 79 15.24 19.40 18.90
CA SER A 79 13.93 19.83 18.43
C SER A 79 12.97 18.66 18.22
N LYS A 80 13.51 17.46 17.97
CA LYS A 80 12.71 16.24 17.79
C LYS A 80 12.02 15.78 19.05
N LEU A 81 12.51 16.13 20.24
CA LEU A 81 11.78 15.85 21.49
C LEU A 81 10.44 16.58 21.50
N ARG A 82 10.43 17.81 20.98
CA ARG A 82 9.22 18.61 20.83
C ARG A 82 8.31 18.06 19.74
N SER A 83 8.86 17.64 18.60
CA SER A 83 8.10 16.94 17.56
C SER A 83 7.45 15.67 18.08
N LEU A 84 8.17 14.86 18.87
CA LEU A 84 7.61 13.67 19.52
C LEU A 84 6.44 14.02 20.43
N GLY A 85 6.60 15.05 21.27
CA GLY A 85 5.51 15.55 22.11
C GLY A 85 4.29 16.00 21.30
N ASN A 86 4.48 16.72 20.20
CA ASN A 86 3.40 17.16 19.32
C ASN A 86 2.67 15.98 18.67
N ILE A 87 3.40 14.95 18.21
CA ILE A 87 2.80 13.74 17.65
C ILE A 87 1.97 12.99 18.70
N LEU A 88 2.48 12.87 19.94
CA LEU A 88 1.72 12.27 21.04
C LEU A 88 0.49 13.09 21.44
N MET A 89 0.42 14.37 21.06
CA MET A 89 -0.76 15.22 21.29
C MET A 89 -1.94 14.84 20.39
N GLU A 90 -1.67 14.25 19.22
CA GLU A 90 -2.71 13.80 18.27
C GLU A 90 -3.52 12.62 18.82
N LEU A 91 -2.97 11.89 19.79
CA LEU A 91 -3.62 10.75 20.45
C LEU A 91 -4.31 11.22 21.73
N GLU A 92 -5.62 10.99 21.82
CA GLU A 92 -6.44 11.43 22.95
C GLU A 92 -5.95 10.88 24.30
N GLU A 93 -5.51 9.63 24.32
CA GLU A 93 -5.04 8.94 25.52
C GLU A 93 -3.69 9.47 26.04
N THR A 94 -2.86 10.04 25.15
CA THR A 94 -1.52 10.50 25.50
C THR A 94 -1.38 12.01 25.58
N LYS A 95 -2.44 12.79 25.36
CA LYS A 95 -2.47 14.25 25.59
C LYS A 95 -1.81 14.71 26.90
N PRO A 96 -2.12 14.14 28.10
CA PRO A 96 -1.46 14.59 29.32
C PRO A 96 0.05 14.27 29.33
N LEU A 97 0.45 13.10 28.81
CA LEU A 97 1.87 12.74 28.66
C LEU A 97 2.60 13.68 27.69
N ALA A 98 1.97 14.00 26.55
CA ALA A 98 2.50 14.90 25.56
C ALA A 98 2.73 16.32 26.13
N GLN A 99 1.76 16.82 26.90
CA GLN A 99 1.87 18.12 27.58
C GLN A 99 3.02 18.15 28.59
N ASP A 100 3.16 17.10 29.40
CA ASP A 100 4.27 16.97 30.35
C ASP A 100 5.63 17.04 29.63
N ILE A 101 5.79 16.25 28.54
CA ILE A 101 7.02 16.20 27.74
C ILE A 101 7.34 17.57 27.12
N ILE A 102 6.37 18.23 26.48
CA ILE A 102 6.57 19.53 25.82
C ILE A 102 6.94 20.60 26.86
N LYS A 103 6.28 20.59 28.02
CA LYS A 103 6.53 21.55 29.09
C LYS A 103 7.96 21.41 29.65
N ASP A 104 8.41 20.19 29.91
CA ASP A 104 9.76 19.94 30.41
C ASP A 104 10.83 20.26 29.36
N CYS A 105 10.55 19.93 28.09
CA CYS A 105 11.32 20.34 26.93
C CYS A 105 11.50 21.87 26.89
N ASP A 106 10.40 22.63 26.92
CA ASP A 106 10.44 24.09 26.84
C ASP A 106 11.16 24.74 28.02
N LYS A 107 10.94 24.23 29.24
CA LYS A 107 11.63 24.68 30.44
C LYS A 107 13.13 24.50 30.31
N TRP A 108 13.58 23.41 29.72
CA TRP A 108 15.00 23.14 29.56
C TRP A 108 15.64 24.04 28.50
N PHE A 109 15.04 24.13 27.32
CA PHE A 109 15.56 24.96 26.23
C PHE A 109 15.50 26.46 26.53
N SER A 110 14.53 26.91 27.33
CA SER A 110 14.46 28.32 27.75
C SER A 110 15.54 28.69 28.78
N ASN A 111 15.95 27.75 29.64
CA ASN A 111 16.97 28.02 30.67
C ASN A 111 18.41 27.96 30.13
N SER A 112 18.64 27.31 28.98
CA SER A 112 19.97 27.27 28.35
C SER A 112 20.37 28.60 27.72
N ASP A 113 19.40 29.45 27.35
CA ASP A 113 19.67 30.74 26.71
C ASP A 113 20.15 31.81 27.71
N ASP A 114 19.76 31.69 28.98
CA ASP A 114 20.11 32.63 30.06
C ASP A 114 21.46 32.32 30.75
N ALA A 115 22.05 31.15 30.51
CA ALA A 115 23.25 30.68 31.22
C ALA A 115 24.60 31.19 30.64
N SER A 116 24.57 32.12 29.68
CA SER A 116 25.78 32.65 29.02
C SER A 116 26.24 34.03 29.50
N THR A 117 25.80 34.51 30.67
CA THR A 117 26.36 35.72 31.27
C THR A 117 26.40 35.59 32.78
N THR A 118 27.57 35.22 33.34
CA THR A 118 28.16 35.80 34.58
C THR A 118 29.41 35.01 34.98
N THR A 119 30.59 35.52 34.61
CA THR A 119 31.79 35.47 35.46
C THR A 119 32.44 36.85 35.44
N GLY A 120 31.80 37.78 36.16
CA GLY A 120 32.43 39.04 36.52
C GLY A 120 33.33 38.85 37.75
N SER A 121 34.60 39.20 37.60
CA SER A 121 35.48 39.63 38.70
C SER A 121 36.20 40.91 38.26
N PRO A 122 36.45 41.86 39.16
CA PRO A 122 36.47 43.28 38.82
C PRO A 122 37.88 43.81 38.57
N HIS A 123 38.07 44.59 37.50
CA HIS A 123 39.05 45.67 37.53
C HIS A 123 38.63 46.80 36.59
N PRO A 124 38.68 48.07 37.01
CA PRO A 124 38.20 49.18 36.22
C PRO A 124 39.29 49.65 35.25
N SER A 125 38.91 49.93 34.01
CA SER A 125 39.64 50.91 33.20
C SER A 125 38.70 51.56 32.20
N VAL A 126 38.51 52.85 32.41
CA VAL A 126 37.81 53.81 31.56
C VAL A 126 38.51 53.87 30.19
N THR A 127 37.76 53.76 29.08
CA THR A 127 38.00 54.51 27.82
C THR A 127 36.77 54.40 26.88
N VAL A 128 36.10 55.54 26.71
CA VAL A 128 35.40 56.14 25.54
C VAL A 128 34.78 55.23 24.45
N PRO A 129 33.50 55.47 24.04
CA PRO A 129 32.85 54.75 22.94
C PRO A 129 33.18 55.36 21.57
N VAL A 130 33.44 54.50 20.59
CA VAL A 130 33.51 54.82 19.15
C VAL A 130 32.33 54.12 18.45
N PRO A 131 31.58 54.76 17.52
CA PRO A 131 30.39 54.19 16.93
C PRO A 131 30.71 53.07 15.93
N SER A 132 29.84 52.06 15.92
CA SER A 132 29.91 50.86 15.10
C SER A 132 29.36 51.10 13.69
N ASP A 133 30.19 50.95 12.67
CA ASP A 133 29.72 50.77 11.29
C ASP A 133 29.32 49.30 11.09
N ILE A 134 28.02 49.11 10.91
CA ILE A 134 27.36 47.84 10.60
C ILE A 134 27.63 47.52 9.13
N VAL A 135 28.46 46.50 8.89
CA VAL A 135 28.57 45.84 7.58
C VAL A 135 27.71 44.58 7.65
N ASP A 136 26.47 44.69 7.19
CA ASP A 136 25.59 43.56 6.95
C ASP A 136 26.19 42.68 5.84
N THR A 137 26.68 41.51 6.23
CA THR A 137 26.97 40.42 5.30
C THR A 137 25.70 39.56 5.15
N PRO A 138 25.21 39.31 3.93
CA PRO A 138 23.95 38.60 3.73
C PRO A 138 24.10 37.14 4.15
N ASN A 139 23.23 36.75 5.08
CA ASN A 139 23.16 35.43 5.67
C ASN A 139 22.85 34.33 4.63
N HIS A 140 23.88 33.59 4.20
CA HIS A 140 23.83 32.55 3.16
C HIS A 140 23.15 31.22 3.63
N ASN A 141 22.81 31.06 4.91
CA ASN A 141 22.26 29.79 5.41
C ASN A 141 20.73 29.63 5.20
N ALA A 142 19.98 30.74 5.06
CA ALA A 142 18.53 30.70 4.85
C ALA A 142 18.13 30.12 3.47
N THR A 143 18.94 30.35 2.43
CA THR A 143 18.63 29.96 1.04
C THR A 143 18.77 28.46 0.78
N LYS A 144 19.64 27.77 1.53
CA LYS A 144 19.87 26.32 1.36
C LYS A 144 18.71 25.48 1.94
N SER A 145 18.13 25.92 3.06
CA SER A 145 16.97 25.27 3.69
C SER A 145 15.73 25.34 2.80
N MET A 146 15.45 26.51 2.23
CA MET A 146 14.30 26.71 1.33
C MET A 146 14.40 25.88 0.05
N THR A 147 15.60 25.73 -0.51
CA THR A 147 15.81 24.93 -1.73
C THR A 147 15.60 23.44 -1.46
N TYR A 148 16.09 22.93 -0.31
CA TYR A 148 15.88 21.54 0.08
C TYR A 148 14.41 21.23 0.39
N PHE A 149 13.70 22.14 1.05
CA PHE A 149 12.27 22.03 1.30
C PHE A 149 11.47 21.97 -0.01
N CYS A 150 11.73 22.88 -0.96
CA CYS A 150 11.11 22.84 -2.28
C CYS A 150 11.36 21.51 -3.02
N TYR A 151 12.59 21.00 -2.98
CA TYR A 151 12.92 19.70 -3.61
C TYR A 151 12.13 18.55 -2.98
N LYS A 152 12.03 18.50 -1.64
CA LYS A 152 11.23 17.50 -0.93
C LYS A 152 9.74 17.59 -1.27
N CYS A 153 9.16 18.79 -1.30
CA CYS A 153 7.77 18.99 -1.68
C CYS A 153 7.50 18.52 -3.12
N ILE A 154 8.37 18.89 -4.08
CA ILE A 154 8.23 18.48 -5.47
C ILE A 154 8.36 16.95 -5.61
N SER A 155 9.36 16.35 -4.94
CA SER A 155 9.55 14.90 -4.94
C SER A 155 8.34 14.15 -4.40
N PHE A 156 7.73 14.66 -3.31
CA PHE A 156 6.51 14.09 -2.74
C PHE A 156 5.33 14.16 -3.71
N VAL A 157 5.10 15.32 -4.36
CA VAL A 157 4.04 15.48 -5.36
C VAL A 157 4.22 14.52 -6.53
N ILE A 158 5.44 14.36 -7.04
CA ILE A 158 5.74 13.40 -8.12
C ILE A 158 5.44 11.97 -7.67
N LEU A 159 5.80 11.60 -6.45
CA LEU A 159 5.56 10.27 -5.91
C LEU A 159 4.06 9.98 -5.79
N VAL A 160 3.27 10.93 -5.27
CA VAL A 160 1.81 10.82 -5.18
C VAL A 160 1.18 10.68 -6.57
N LEU A 161 1.60 11.50 -7.53
CA LEU A 161 1.11 11.40 -8.90
C LEU A 161 1.45 10.05 -9.54
N SER A 162 2.70 9.59 -9.38
CA SER A 162 3.14 8.27 -9.85
C SER A 162 2.27 7.14 -9.28
N PHE A 163 1.94 7.21 -7.98
CA PHE A 163 1.06 6.26 -7.32
C PHE A 163 -0.35 6.30 -7.90
N ILE A 164 -0.93 7.49 -8.09
CA ILE A 164 -2.26 7.66 -8.71
C ILE A 164 -2.28 7.05 -10.12
N PHE A 165 -1.26 7.34 -10.94
CA PHE A 165 -1.15 6.76 -12.29
C PHE A 165 -0.99 5.23 -12.26
N TYR A 166 -0.22 4.71 -11.31
CA TYR A 166 -0.07 3.26 -11.13
C TYR A 166 -1.41 2.59 -10.79
N TYR A 167 -2.16 3.13 -9.82
CA TYR A 167 -3.47 2.60 -9.45
C TYR A 167 -4.48 2.72 -10.59
N PHE A 168 -4.49 3.85 -11.30
CA PHE A 168 -5.33 4.02 -12.47
C PHE A 168 -5.00 3.01 -13.57
N SER A 169 -3.72 2.81 -13.88
CA SER A 169 -3.26 1.82 -14.85
C SER A 169 -3.64 0.40 -14.45
N PHE A 170 -3.42 0.04 -13.18
CA PHE A 170 -3.80 -1.26 -12.63
C PHE A 170 -5.31 -1.50 -12.70
N PHE A 171 -6.12 -0.49 -12.34
CA PHE A 171 -7.57 -0.57 -12.43
C PHE A 171 -8.03 -0.77 -13.88
N ASN A 172 -7.48 -0.02 -14.84
CA ASN A 172 -7.78 -0.20 -16.25
C ASN A 172 -7.38 -1.58 -16.77
N PHE A 173 -6.22 -2.10 -16.35
CA PHE A 173 -5.78 -3.46 -16.69
C PHE A 173 -6.75 -4.52 -16.13
N LEU A 174 -7.17 -4.37 -14.88
CA LEU A 174 -8.14 -5.27 -14.24
C LEU A 174 -9.50 -5.22 -14.94
N LEU A 175 -9.98 -4.02 -15.30
CA LEU A 175 -11.22 -3.83 -16.04
C LEU A 175 -11.14 -4.46 -17.43
N LEU A 176 -10.04 -4.24 -18.16
CA LEU A 176 -9.81 -4.87 -19.46
C LEU A 176 -9.75 -6.40 -19.35
N SER A 177 -9.07 -6.92 -18.33
CA SER A 177 -9.02 -8.36 -18.04
C SER A 177 -10.41 -8.94 -17.78
N MET A 178 -11.23 -8.26 -16.97
CA MET A 178 -12.64 -8.64 -16.73
C MET A 178 -13.47 -8.61 -18.00
N CYS A 179 -13.28 -7.59 -18.87
CA CYS A 179 -13.96 -7.51 -20.16
C CYS A 179 -13.56 -8.65 -21.09
N ILE A 180 -12.26 -8.93 -21.24
CA ILE A 180 -11.75 -10.05 -22.05
C ILE A 180 -12.29 -11.38 -21.53
N SER A 181 -12.23 -11.60 -20.22
CA SER A 181 -12.78 -12.80 -19.58
C SER A 181 -14.27 -12.96 -19.85
N SER A 182 -15.05 -11.87 -19.75
CA SER A 182 -16.48 -11.86 -20.08
C SER A 182 -16.74 -12.20 -21.55
N ILE A 183 -15.97 -11.64 -22.49
CA ILE A 183 -16.07 -11.97 -23.92
C ILE A 183 -15.75 -13.45 -24.17
N ILE A 184 -14.69 -13.98 -23.57
CA ILE A 184 -14.32 -15.40 -23.68
C ILE A 184 -15.45 -16.27 -23.12
N LEU A 185 -16.01 -15.92 -21.95
CA LEU A 185 -17.11 -16.65 -21.35
C LEU A 185 -18.36 -16.65 -22.24
N LEU A 186 -18.70 -15.51 -22.84
CA LEU A 186 -19.79 -15.39 -23.81
C LEU A 186 -19.54 -16.25 -25.06
N PHE A 187 -18.30 -16.26 -25.56
CA PHE A 187 -17.92 -17.10 -26.69
C PHE A 187 -18.03 -18.60 -26.36
N LEU A 188 -17.52 -19.02 -25.21
CA LEU A 188 -17.65 -20.39 -24.72
C LEU A 188 -19.12 -20.78 -24.50
N PHE A 189 -19.93 -19.86 -23.95
CA PHE A 189 -21.37 -20.07 -23.81
C PHE A 189 -22.04 -20.26 -25.17
N LYS A 190 -21.71 -19.44 -26.16
CA LYS A 190 -22.23 -19.56 -27.53
C LYS A 190 -21.81 -20.88 -28.18
N LEU A 191 -20.54 -21.28 -28.00
CA LEU A 191 -20.03 -22.57 -28.47
C LEU A 191 -20.76 -23.74 -27.81
N PHE A 192 -21.03 -23.65 -26.52
CA PHE A 192 -21.79 -24.64 -25.76
C PHE A 192 -23.23 -24.77 -26.26
N MET A 193 -23.92 -23.64 -26.43
CA MET A 193 -25.31 -23.63 -26.92
C MET A 193 -25.43 -24.12 -28.37
N ASN A 194 -24.44 -23.86 -29.22
CA ASN A 194 -24.41 -24.38 -30.58
C ASN A 194 -24.12 -25.89 -30.67
N LYS A 195 -23.64 -26.53 -29.59
CA LYS A 195 -23.34 -27.97 -29.56
C LYS A 195 -24.52 -28.83 -29.06
N SER A 196 -25.61 -28.22 -28.62
CA SER A 196 -26.76 -28.93 -28.04
C SER A 196 -27.90 -29.25 -29.01
N GLU A 197 -27.65 -29.30 -30.31
CA GLU A 197 -28.59 -29.86 -31.28
C GLU A 197 -28.15 -31.31 -31.58
N PRO A 198 -28.63 -32.31 -30.82
CA PRO A 198 -28.48 -33.69 -31.23
C PRO A 198 -29.42 -33.91 -32.41
N ASP A 199 -28.85 -34.10 -33.60
CA ASP A 199 -29.55 -34.72 -34.72
C ASP A 199 -30.03 -36.11 -34.29
N LEU A 200 -31.21 -36.18 -33.67
CA LEU A 200 -32.01 -37.39 -33.55
C LEU A 200 -32.59 -37.68 -34.93
N SER A 201 -31.74 -38.01 -35.91
CA SER A 201 -32.19 -38.75 -37.08
C SER A 201 -32.49 -40.18 -36.62
N VAL A 202 -33.76 -40.42 -36.34
CA VAL A 202 -34.31 -41.74 -36.08
C VAL A 202 -34.21 -42.52 -37.38
N ALA A 203 -33.22 -43.42 -37.47
CA ALA A 203 -33.18 -44.44 -38.51
C ALA A 203 -34.28 -45.49 -38.22
N PRO A 204 -35.07 -45.92 -39.22
CA PRO A 204 -36.13 -46.89 -39.00
C PRO A 204 -35.53 -48.28 -38.77
N ILE A 205 -36.00 -48.95 -37.72
CA ILE A 205 -35.65 -50.32 -37.36
C ILE A 205 -36.08 -51.25 -38.50
N GLN A 206 -35.10 -51.81 -39.21
CA GLN A 206 -35.34 -52.87 -40.18
C GLN A 206 -35.62 -54.19 -39.44
N SER A 207 -36.79 -54.74 -39.75
CA SER A 207 -37.30 -56.05 -39.40
C SER A 207 -36.25 -57.15 -39.57
N VAL A 208 -36.02 -57.89 -38.48
CA VAL A 208 -35.26 -59.13 -38.44
C VAL A 208 -35.83 -60.13 -39.45
N ARG A 209 -34.94 -60.73 -40.26
CA ARG A 209 -35.17 -62.03 -40.92
C ARG A 209 -33.91 -62.89 -40.69
N PRO A 210 -34.05 -64.14 -40.23
CA PRO A 210 -32.91 -65.03 -40.01
C PRO A 210 -32.57 -65.80 -41.31
N VAL A 211 -31.33 -66.31 -41.41
CA VAL A 211 -30.96 -67.67 -41.89
C VAL A 211 -29.58 -67.74 -42.60
N THR A 212 -28.74 -68.64 -42.06
CA THR A 212 -27.62 -69.45 -42.61
C THR A 212 -26.31 -68.85 -43.14
N SER A 213 -25.24 -69.09 -42.37
CA SER A 213 -23.99 -69.80 -42.69
C SER A 213 -23.40 -69.76 -44.11
N SER A 214 -22.15 -69.26 -44.22
CA SER A 214 -21.01 -70.04 -44.75
C SER A 214 -19.68 -69.27 -44.67
N THR A 215 -18.66 -70.00 -44.19
CA THR A 215 -17.20 -69.93 -44.33
C THR A 215 -16.60 -69.09 -45.46
N SER A 216 -15.57 -68.28 -45.18
CA SER A 216 -14.18 -68.49 -45.67
C SER A 216 -13.19 -67.51 -45.04
N THR A 217 -12.02 -68.04 -44.72
CA THR A 217 -10.73 -67.38 -44.47
C THR A 217 -10.35 -66.39 -45.58
N ASP A 218 -9.68 -65.30 -45.24
CA ASP A 218 -8.30 -65.04 -45.69
C ASP A 218 -7.71 -63.76 -45.08
N ASN A 219 -6.49 -63.92 -44.58
CA ASN A 219 -5.61 -62.88 -44.07
C ASN A 219 -4.93 -62.18 -45.26
N HIS A 220 -4.99 -60.85 -45.35
CA HIS A 220 -3.90 -60.09 -45.94
C HIS A 220 -3.90 -58.62 -45.47
N LEU A 221 -2.86 -58.23 -44.75
CA LEU A 221 -2.41 -56.84 -44.57
C LEU A 221 -2.01 -56.26 -45.94
N PRO A 222 -2.16 -54.95 -46.20
CA PRO A 222 -1.05 -54.07 -45.83
C PRO A 222 -1.43 -52.65 -45.39
N ALA A 223 -0.46 -52.07 -44.68
CA ALA A 223 -0.21 -50.66 -44.35
C ALA A 223 -1.11 -49.58 -44.96
N ALA A 224 -1.63 -48.70 -44.09
CA ALA A 224 -1.86 -47.30 -44.41
C ALA A 224 -1.68 -46.42 -43.16
N SER A 225 -0.78 -45.45 -43.30
CA SER A 225 -0.64 -44.23 -42.51
C SER A 225 -1.99 -43.62 -42.12
N ALA A 226 -2.15 -43.29 -40.83
CA ALA A 226 -3.21 -42.40 -40.39
C ALA A 226 -2.79 -41.64 -39.13
N ASN A 227 -2.54 -40.34 -39.34
CA ASN A 227 -2.72 -39.21 -38.44
C ASN A 227 -3.20 -39.55 -37.04
N THR A 228 -2.37 -39.24 -36.04
CA THR A 228 -2.74 -39.04 -34.64
C THR A 228 -3.77 -37.93 -34.53
N THR A 229 -5.02 -38.25 -34.82
CA THR A 229 -6.16 -37.47 -34.38
C THR A 229 -6.30 -37.82 -32.91
N VAL A 230 -5.74 -36.95 -32.06
CA VAL A 230 -5.97 -36.97 -30.63
C VAL A 230 -7.48 -36.90 -30.45
N SER A 231 -8.07 -38.09 -30.24
CA SER A 231 -9.47 -38.32 -29.98
C SER A 231 -9.89 -37.33 -28.91
N ALA A 232 -10.90 -36.52 -29.24
CA ALA A 232 -11.54 -35.56 -28.36
C ALA A 232 -11.83 -36.26 -27.04
N ASP A 233 -10.95 -36.00 -26.08
CA ASP A 233 -11.07 -36.50 -24.72
C ASP A 233 -12.39 -35.96 -24.22
N LYS A 234 -13.33 -36.88 -24.01
CA LYS A 234 -14.67 -36.57 -23.55
C LYS A 234 -14.50 -35.90 -22.20
N PHE A 235 -14.63 -34.57 -22.18
CA PHE A 235 -14.86 -33.82 -20.96
C PHE A 235 -16.20 -34.29 -20.37
N PHE A 236 -16.15 -35.40 -19.64
CA PHE A 236 -17.24 -35.90 -18.83
C PHE A 236 -17.42 -34.89 -17.70
N PHE A 237 -18.29 -33.91 -17.92
CA PHE A 237 -18.82 -33.09 -16.85
C PHE A 237 -19.48 -34.02 -15.84
N ASN A 238 -18.81 -34.23 -14.71
CA ASN A 238 -19.32 -35.00 -13.59
C ASN A 238 -20.69 -34.44 -13.19
N SER A 239 -21.69 -35.32 -13.11
CA SER A 239 -23.07 -35.02 -12.72
C SER A 239 -23.16 -34.31 -11.36
N ALA A 240 -22.11 -34.39 -10.54
CA ALA A 240 -21.96 -33.65 -9.29
C ALA A 240 -21.98 -32.11 -9.45
N TYR A 241 -21.57 -31.55 -10.60
CA TYR A 241 -21.51 -30.08 -10.81
C TYR A 241 -22.77 -29.50 -11.48
N LYS A 242 -23.69 -30.35 -11.94
CA LYS A 242 -24.94 -29.93 -12.58
C LYS A 242 -25.84 -29.05 -11.69
N PRO A 243 -25.96 -29.32 -10.37
CA PRO A 243 -26.74 -28.47 -9.47
C PRO A 243 -26.15 -27.05 -9.35
N PHE A 244 -24.82 -26.96 -9.20
CA PHE A 244 -24.10 -25.70 -9.07
C PHE A 244 -24.22 -24.84 -10.34
N PHE A 245 -24.15 -25.46 -11.52
CA PHE A 245 -24.36 -24.74 -12.78
C PHE A 245 -25.79 -24.20 -12.92
N ASN A 246 -26.79 -24.96 -12.47
CA ASN A 246 -28.19 -24.51 -12.48
C ASN A 246 -28.42 -23.33 -11.52
N GLU A 247 -27.74 -23.33 -10.37
CA GLU A 247 -27.77 -22.25 -9.39
C GLU A 247 -27.11 -20.97 -9.93
N ILE A 248 -25.94 -21.08 -10.57
CA ILE A 248 -25.28 -19.95 -11.25
C ILE A 248 -26.15 -19.41 -12.39
N ARG A 249 -26.77 -20.29 -13.18
CA ARG A 249 -27.70 -19.89 -14.26
C ARG A 249 -28.92 -19.15 -13.72
N GLY A 250 -29.50 -19.60 -12.61
CA GLY A 250 -30.59 -18.92 -11.93
C GLY A 250 -30.19 -17.53 -11.42
N SER A 251 -29.00 -17.44 -10.82
CA SER A 251 -28.44 -16.18 -10.31
C SER A 251 -28.18 -15.16 -11.44
N PHE A 252 -27.63 -15.60 -12.57
CA PHE A 252 -27.47 -14.77 -13.77
C PHE A 252 -28.80 -14.35 -14.40
N GLY A 253 -29.79 -15.25 -14.41
CA GLY A 253 -31.16 -14.94 -14.84
C GLY A 253 -31.77 -13.82 -13.99
N SER A 254 -31.62 -13.90 -12.67
CA SER A 254 -32.07 -12.85 -11.76
C SER A 254 -31.31 -11.53 -11.94
N LEU A 255 -30.00 -11.60 -12.22
CA LEU A 255 -29.19 -10.41 -12.48
C LEU A 255 -29.66 -9.71 -13.77
N ARG A 256 -29.97 -10.47 -14.83
CA ARG A 256 -30.52 -9.91 -16.08
C ARG A 256 -31.84 -9.18 -15.85
N VAL A 257 -32.75 -9.76 -15.05
CA VAL A 257 -34.05 -9.15 -14.74
C VAL A 257 -33.87 -7.82 -13.97
N LYS A 258 -32.82 -7.68 -13.16
CA LYS A 258 -32.52 -6.43 -12.44
C LYS A 258 -31.72 -5.42 -13.27
N LEU A 259 -30.77 -5.90 -14.08
CA LEU A 259 -29.84 -5.05 -14.83
C LEU A 259 -30.49 -4.45 -16.09
N VAL A 260 -31.38 -5.18 -16.77
CA VAL A 260 -32.03 -4.70 -17.99
C VAL A 260 -32.89 -3.45 -17.73
N PRO A 261 -33.76 -3.40 -16.69
CA PRO A 261 -34.49 -2.18 -16.36
C PRO A 261 -33.57 -1.01 -15.96
N LEU A 262 -32.51 -1.28 -15.18
CA LEU A 262 -31.56 -0.25 -14.75
C LEU A 262 -30.80 0.38 -15.93
N LEU A 263 -30.37 -0.44 -16.90
CA LEU A 263 -29.74 0.04 -18.14
C LEU A 263 -30.72 0.80 -19.05
N THR A 264 -31.99 0.36 -19.08
CA THR A 264 -33.06 1.03 -19.84
C THR A 264 -33.42 2.37 -19.23
N GLN A 265 -33.24 2.53 -17.91
CA GLN A 265 -33.51 3.77 -17.19
C GLN A 265 -32.32 4.76 -17.25
N SER A 266 -31.09 4.26 -17.32
CA SER A 266 -29.89 5.10 -17.38
C SER A 266 -29.53 5.58 -18.78
N ILE A 267 -30.04 4.93 -19.84
CA ILE A 267 -29.75 5.31 -21.23
C ILE A 267 -31.08 5.38 -22.01
N PRO A 268 -31.57 6.58 -22.37
CA PRO A 268 -32.90 6.76 -22.92
C PRO A 268 -33.11 6.17 -24.32
N SER A 269 -32.05 5.72 -25.01
CA SER A 269 -32.17 5.09 -26.32
C SER A 269 -31.03 4.13 -26.64
N ALA A 270 -31.36 3.01 -27.30
CA ALA A 270 -30.38 2.07 -27.86
C ALA A 270 -29.40 2.76 -28.84
N ALA A 271 -29.80 3.87 -29.45
CA ALA A 271 -28.94 4.68 -30.32
C ALA A 271 -27.84 5.40 -29.53
N GLU A 272 -28.15 5.89 -28.32
CA GLU A 272 -27.19 6.59 -27.45
C GLU A 272 -26.18 5.63 -26.82
N LEU A 273 -26.61 4.42 -26.44
CA LEU A 273 -25.71 3.36 -25.99
C LEU A 273 -24.71 2.98 -27.09
N LYS A 274 -25.20 2.90 -28.34
CA LYS A 274 -24.36 2.59 -29.50
C LYS A 274 -23.35 3.72 -29.75
N SER A 275 -23.77 4.99 -29.70
CA SER A 275 -22.84 6.11 -29.84
C SER A 275 -21.83 6.22 -28.70
N PHE A 276 -22.23 5.92 -27.46
CA PHE A 276 -21.33 5.91 -26.31
C PHE A 276 -20.23 4.84 -26.43
N LEU A 277 -20.62 3.62 -26.83
CA LEU A 277 -19.67 2.55 -27.10
C LEU A 277 -18.74 2.90 -28.26
N GLN A 278 -19.28 3.52 -29.32
CA GLN A 278 -18.49 3.90 -30.49
C GLN A 278 -17.54 5.08 -30.24
N LEU A 279 -17.79 5.91 -29.22
CA LEU A 279 -16.87 6.96 -28.78
C LEU A 279 -15.78 6.43 -27.82
N SER A 280 -15.99 5.25 -27.23
CA SER A 280 -15.11 4.66 -26.21
C SER A 280 -14.08 3.66 -26.78
N PHE A 281 -14.03 3.48 -28.10
CA PHE A 281 -13.08 2.67 -28.87
C PHE A 281 -12.52 3.48 -30.05
#